data_AF-A0A4V3XIN1-F1
#
_entry.id   AF-A0A4V3XIN1-F1
#
_cell.length_a   1.000
_cell.length_b   1.000
_cell.length_c   1.000
_cell.angle_alpha   90.00
_cell.angle_beta   90.00
_cell.angle_gamma   90.00
#
_symmetry.space_group_name_H-M   'P 1'
#
loop_
_entity.id
_entity.type
_entity.pdbx_description
1 polymer ?
#
loop_
_entity_poly.entity_id
_entity_poly.type
_entity_poly.pdbx_seq_one_letter_code
_entity_poly.pdbx_strand_id
1 'polypeptide(L)'
;MATYRGSPSAFSTPASTTLFRRLTWEGTVPLEIRVDSKELPANSDRGLETYYIQAPRVSYLPLIVPELKRFLMDVVFDEAAGRIMKDEDWWFESEEGSLLKWHWPLGLIYDNHTVSASIRGTSSALPQPLAPLRIILHLAAPPTEKLLLAPSAEACKQAFMGQMKEADFLRWGNTKRMTGLRKAEQDGLWEGIKEHNFDEYWRVASKVTPTTTPLRSQSPPPSVAMHTRPPSADPQGATPDRDGAMNVRSVPVRIYLPDGPVLQDLVPPLLEDGVF
;
A
#
# COMPACT_ATOMS: atom_id res chain seq x y z
N MET A 1 6.51 35.29 28.49
CA MET A 1 5.80 34.42 27.52
C MET A 1 6.68 34.24 26.30
N ALA A 2 7.45 33.15 26.24
CA ALA A 2 8.26 32.83 25.08
C ALA A 2 7.42 31.99 24.11
N THR A 3 7.08 32.56 22.96
CA THR A 3 6.44 31.85 21.85
C THR A 3 7.45 30.89 21.24
N TYR A 4 7.24 29.59 21.43
CA TYR A 4 7.99 28.51 20.80
C TYR A 4 7.68 28.53 19.29
N ARG A 5 8.52 29.20 18.49
CA ARG A 5 8.50 29.02 17.04
C ARG A 5 9.10 27.65 16.75
N GLY A 6 8.25 26.68 16.43
CA GLY A 6 8.72 25.38 15.93
C GLY A 6 9.62 25.60 14.72
N SER A 7 10.80 24.99 14.73
CA SER A 7 11.69 24.95 13.57
C SER A 7 10.93 24.41 12.37
N PRO A 8 10.97 25.08 11.20
CA PRO A 8 10.40 24.49 9.99
C PRO A 8 11.15 23.21 9.68
N SER A 9 10.42 22.11 9.54
CA SER A 9 10.95 20.83 9.06
C SER A 9 11.77 21.08 7.79
N ALA A 10 13.04 20.66 7.79
CA ALA A 10 14.01 20.93 6.73
C ALA A 10 13.70 20.22 5.38
N PHE A 11 12.56 19.53 5.28
CA PHE A 11 12.16 18.79 4.08
C PHE A 11 10.71 19.15 3.72
N SER A 12 10.52 20.28 3.05
CA SER A 12 9.24 20.58 2.42
C SER A 12 9.10 19.72 1.17
N THR A 13 8.32 18.63 1.26
CA THR A 13 7.90 17.87 0.07
C THR A 13 7.20 18.83 -0.90
N PRO A 14 7.53 18.84 -2.21
CA PRO A 14 6.86 19.71 -3.17
C PRO A 14 5.34 19.52 -3.14
N ALA A 15 4.57 20.60 -3.27
CA ALA A 15 3.11 20.56 -3.20
C ALA A 15 2.50 19.59 -4.25
N SER A 16 3.08 19.54 -5.45
CA SER A 16 2.70 18.59 -6.50
C SER A 16 2.92 17.14 -6.08
N THR A 17 4.05 16.82 -5.45
CA THR A 17 4.32 15.47 -4.92
C THR A 17 3.30 15.09 -3.85
N THR A 18 2.99 16.00 -2.92
CA THR A 18 1.97 15.75 -1.88
C THR A 18 0.59 15.52 -2.51
N LEU A 19 0.22 16.29 -3.54
CA LEU A 19 -1.02 16.10 -4.29
C LEU A 19 -1.09 14.72 -4.93
N PHE A 20 -0.05 14.29 -5.67
CA PHE A 20 -0.03 12.97 -6.30
C PHE A 20 -0.11 11.84 -5.27
N ARG A 21 0.63 11.95 -4.15
CA ARG A 21 0.54 10.98 -3.05
C ARG A 21 -0.89 10.84 -2.53
N ARG A 22 -1.59 11.97 -2.36
CA ARG A 22 -2.96 11.96 -1.85
C ARG A 22 -3.92 11.40 -2.90
N LEU A 23 -3.80 11.76 -4.17
CA LEU A 23 -4.59 11.15 -5.24
C LEU A 23 -4.42 9.63 -5.31
N THR A 24 -3.18 9.12 -5.16
CA THR A 24 -2.93 7.68 -5.10
C THR A 24 -3.54 7.04 -3.85
N TRP A 25 -3.48 7.71 -2.71
CA TRP A 25 -4.02 7.23 -1.43
C TRP A 25 -5.55 7.11 -1.46
N GLU A 26 -6.23 8.15 -1.95
CA GLU A 26 -7.70 8.23 -2.02
C GLU A 26 -8.30 7.35 -3.14
N GLY A 27 -7.46 6.71 -3.96
CA GLY A 27 -7.93 5.83 -5.03
C GLY A 27 -8.67 4.62 -4.49
N THR A 28 -9.84 4.31 -5.05
CA THR A 28 -10.67 3.16 -4.65
C THR A 28 -10.81 2.12 -5.76
N VAL A 29 -11.32 0.94 -5.39
CA VAL A 29 -11.76 -0.12 -6.28
C VAL A 29 -13.15 -0.63 -5.88
N PRO A 30 -14.04 -0.91 -6.84
CA PRO A 30 -15.34 -1.50 -6.54
C PRO A 30 -15.19 -2.99 -6.22
N LEU A 31 -15.70 -3.42 -5.07
CA LEU A 31 -15.76 -4.83 -4.66
C LEU A 31 -17.23 -5.27 -4.50
N GLU A 32 -17.54 -6.48 -4.96
CA GLU A 32 -18.76 -7.25 -4.68
C GLU A 32 -18.35 -8.49 -3.89
N ILE A 33 -18.63 -8.51 -2.59
CA ILE A 33 -18.24 -9.58 -1.69
C ILE A 33 -19.49 -10.40 -1.35
N ARG A 34 -19.49 -11.68 -1.68
CA ARG A 34 -20.62 -12.60 -1.50
C ARG A 34 -20.25 -13.71 -0.55
N VAL A 35 -21.09 -14.02 0.41
CA VAL A 35 -20.90 -15.22 1.23
C VAL A 35 -21.18 -16.48 0.39
N ASP A 36 -20.40 -17.54 0.55
CA ASP A 36 -20.75 -18.85 -0.03
C ASP A 36 -22.12 -19.30 0.49
N SER A 37 -23.09 -19.45 -0.42
CA SER A 37 -24.45 -19.83 -0.08
C SER A 37 -24.57 -21.18 0.65
N LYS A 38 -23.57 -22.06 0.54
CA LYS A 38 -23.53 -23.34 1.25
C LYS A 38 -23.14 -23.20 2.73
N GLU A 39 -22.47 -22.11 3.06
CA GLU A 39 -21.97 -21.84 4.41
C GLU A 39 -22.90 -20.89 5.19
N LEU A 40 -23.90 -20.34 4.52
CA LEU A 40 -24.97 -19.58 5.17
C LEU A 40 -25.81 -20.48 6.08
N PRO A 41 -26.02 -20.07 7.36
CA PRO A 41 -26.97 -20.70 8.26
C PRO A 41 -28.36 -20.86 7.61
N ALA A 42 -29.09 -21.92 7.97
CA ALA A 42 -30.36 -22.27 7.33
C ALA A 42 -31.42 -21.15 7.34
N ASN A 43 -31.43 -20.32 8.39
CA ASN A 43 -32.39 -19.23 8.57
C ASN A 43 -31.88 -17.86 8.07
N SER A 44 -30.74 -17.80 7.39
CA SER A 44 -30.16 -16.54 6.91
C SER A 44 -30.98 -15.94 5.77
N ASP A 45 -30.96 -14.61 5.63
CA ASP A 45 -31.54 -13.93 4.47
C ASP A 45 -30.60 -14.04 3.25
N ARG A 46 -30.90 -15.03 2.40
CA ARG A 46 -30.17 -15.35 1.16
C ARG A 46 -30.43 -14.35 0.01
N GLY A 47 -31.07 -13.21 0.27
CA GLY A 47 -31.11 -12.09 -0.66
C GLY A 47 -30.12 -10.97 -0.29
N LEU A 48 -29.55 -11.02 0.93
CA LEU A 48 -28.78 -9.94 1.54
C LEU A 48 -27.33 -10.34 1.83
N GLU A 49 -26.88 -11.52 1.39
CA GLU A 49 -25.53 -12.05 1.64
C GLU A 49 -24.42 -11.38 0.80
N THR A 50 -24.78 -10.39 -0.01
CA THR A 50 -23.86 -9.67 -0.89
C THR A 50 -23.61 -8.26 -0.35
N TYR A 51 -22.33 -7.93 -0.15
CA TYR A 51 -21.87 -6.63 0.30
C TYR A 51 -21.11 -5.91 -0.82
N TYR A 52 -21.47 -4.65 -1.10
CA TYR A 52 -20.80 -3.82 -2.08
C TYR A 52 -20.05 -2.68 -1.39
N ILE A 53 -18.79 -2.46 -1.78
CA ILE A 53 -17.96 -1.40 -1.19
C ILE A 53 -17.02 -0.78 -2.23
N GLN A 54 -16.79 0.53 -2.10
CA GLN A 54 -15.66 1.23 -2.73
C GLN A 54 -14.46 1.17 -1.78
N ALA A 55 -13.63 0.14 -1.94
CA ALA A 55 -12.54 -0.11 -1.00
C ALA A 55 -11.27 0.67 -1.40
N PRO A 56 -10.51 1.24 -0.46
CA PRO A 56 -9.26 1.92 -0.77
C PRO A 56 -8.23 0.99 -1.40
N ARG A 57 -7.59 1.41 -2.49
CA ARG A 57 -6.58 0.63 -3.23
C ARG A 57 -5.39 0.20 -2.36
N VAL A 58 -5.03 1.04 -1.40
CA VAL A 58 -3.90 0.83 -0.47
C VAL A 58 -4.25 -0.06 0.73
N SER A 59 -5.52 -0.43 0.90
CA SER A 59 -5.99 -1.32 1.97
C SER A 59 -5.82 -2.80 1.60
N TYR A 60 -6.23 -3.69 2.49
CA TYR A 60 -6.07 -5.15 2.40
C TYR A 60 -7.38 -5.87 2.74
N LEU A 61 -7.60 -7.08 2.21
CA LEU A 61 -8.83 -7.85 2.44
C LEU A 61 -9.18 -8.06 3.93
N PRO A 62 -8.23 -8.44 4.82
CA PRO A 62 -8.54 -8.63 6.24
C PRO A 62 -9.00 -7.37 6.97
N LEU A 63 -8.69 -6.17 6.45
CA LEU A 63 -9.13 -4.91 7.04
C LEU A 63 -10.61 -4.60 6.79
N ILE A 64 -11.23 -5.26 5.80
CA ILE A 64 -12.67 -5.12 5.51
C ILE A 64 -13.52 -6.03 6.41
N VAL A 65 -12.92 -7.11 6.95
CA VAL A 65 -13.62 -8.14 7.74
C VAL A 65 -14.46 -7.55 8.89
N PRO A 66 -13.98 -6.59 9.71
CA PRO A 66 -14.79 -6.04 10.80
C PRO A 66 -16.09 -5.38 10.33
N GLU A 67 -16.05 -4.65 9.21
CA GLU A 67 -17.22 -3.99 8.61
C GLU A 67 -18.17 -5.02 8.02
N LEU A 68 -17.63 -6.00 7.28
CA LEU A 68 -18.40 -7.08 6.69
C LEU A 68 -19.07 -7.94 7.75
N LYS A 69 -18.37 -8.24 8.85
CA LYS A 69 -18.93 -8.96 9.99
C LYS A 69 -20.10 -8.21 10.60
N ARG A 70 -19.96 -6.90 10.84
CA ARG A 70 -21.06 -6.08 11.36
C ARG A 70 -22.27 -6.15 10.44
N PHE A 71 -22.08 -6.00 9.12
CA PHE A 71 -23.16 -6.16 8.14
C PHE A 71 -23.82 -7.55 8.22
N LEU A 72 -23.03 -8.63 8.21
CA LEU A 72 -23.56 -9.99 8.24
C LEU A 72 -24.31 -10.29 9.55
N MET A 73 -23.81 -9.83 10.70
CA MET A 73 -24.48 -10.00 12.00
C MET A 73 -25.79 -9.22 12.07
N ASP A 74 -25.81 -7.99 11.56
CA ASP A 74 -26.94 -7.07 11.71
C ASP A 74 -28.06 -7.37 10.70
N VAL A 75 -27.72 -7.92 9.53
CA VAL A 75 -28.63 -7.99 8.37
C VAL A 75 -28.87 -9.41 7.87
N VAL A 76 -27.88 -10.30 7.94
CA VAL A 76 -27.92 -11.59 7.22
C VAL A 76 -28.16 -12.77 8.16
N PHE A 77 -27.49 -12.80 9.32
CA PHE A 77 -27.57 -13.90 10.26
C PHE A 77 -28.65 -13.69 11.32
N ASP A 78 -29.16 -14.80 11.87
CA ASP A 78 -29.91 -14.75 13.11
C ASP A 78 -28.97 -14.63 14.33
N GLU A 79 -29.50 -14.18 15.49
CA GLU A 79 -28.70 -13.95 16.70
C GLU A 79 -27.90 -15.18 17.17
N ALA A 80 -28.40 -16.39 16.88
CA ALA A 80 -27.79 -17.63 17.33
C ALA A 80 -26.60 -18.02 16.44
N ALA A 81 -26.75 -17.91 15.12
CA ALA A 81 -25.70 -18.21 14.16
C ALA A 81 -24.52 -17.23 14.28
N GLY A 82 -24.79 -15.95 14.52
CA GLY A 82 -23.75 -14.93 14.66
C GLY A 82 -22.78 -15.19 15.81
N ARG A 83 -23.23 -15.84 16.89
CA ARG A 83 -22.41 -16.14 18.08
C ARG A 83 -21.42 -17.30 17.87
N ILE A 84 -21.64 -18.13 16.86
CA ILE A 84 -20.85 -19.35 16.61
C ILE A 84 -19.71 -19.07 15.62
N MET A 85 -19.86 -18.06 14.78
CA MET A 85 -18.89 -17.68 13.74
C MET A 85 -17.58 -17.19 14.35
N LYS A 86 -16.47 -17.72 13.84
CA LYS A 86 -15.14 -17.29 14.21
C LYS A 86 -14.43 -16.63 13.04
N ASP A 87 -13.95 -15.41 13.26
CA ASP A 87 -13.31 -14.60 12.22
C ASP A 87 -12.01 -15.24 11.70
N GLU A 88 -11.38 -16.10 12.51
CA GLU A 88 -10.17 -16.84 12.15
C GLU A 88 -10.40 -17.90 11.05
N ASP A 89 -11.64 -18.34 10.89
CA ASP A 89 -12.03 -19.33 9.89
C ASP A 89 -12.41 -18.68 8.55
N TRP A 90 -12.45 -17.35 8.48
CA TRP A 90 -12.89 -16.63 7.29
C TRP A 90 -11.77 -16.51 6.26
N TRP A 91 -12.09 -16.71 4.99
CA TRP A 91 -11.12 -16.61 3.91
C TRP A 91 -11.77 -16.21 2.58
N PHE A 92 -10.94 -15.82 1.61
CA PHE A 92 -11.40 -15.18 0.37
C PHE A 92 -11.01 -16.00 -0.86
N GLU A 93 -11.98 -16.22 -1.74
CA GLU A 93 -11.84 -16.90 -3.03
C GLU A 93 -12.26 -15.96 -4.17
N SER A 94 -11.63 -16.11 -5.34
CA SER A 94 -12.07 -15.43 -6.56
C SER A 94 -13.30 -16.12 -7.16
N GLU A 95 -14.06 -15.42 -8.00
CA GLU A 95 -15.20 -16.03 -8.70
C GLU A 95 -14.81 -17.26 -9.55
N GLU A 96 -13.55 -17.34 -9.99
CA GLU A 96 -13.01 -18.48 -10.75
C GLU A 96 -12.44 -19.62 -9.90
N GLY A 97 -12.60 -19.60 -8.58
CA GLY A 97 -12.17 -20.71 -7.72
C GLY A 97 -10.75 -20.61 -7.17
N SER A 98 -10.09 -19.46 -7.34
CA SER A 98 -8.70 -19.27 -6.91
C SER A 98 -8.61 -18.61 -5.54
N LEU A 99 -7.74 -19.15 -4.67
CA LEU A 99 -7.47 -18.55 -3.37
C LEU A 99 -6.88 -17.13 -3.53
N LEU A 100 -7.52 -16.14 -2.93
CA LEU A 100 -7.07 -14.75 -3.03
C LEU A 100 -5.87 -14.48 -2.12
N LYS A 101 -4.93 -13.70 -2.65
CA LYS A 101 -3.70 -13.32 -1.95
C LYS A 101 -4.01 -12.15 -1.00
N TRP A 102 -4.54 -12.47 0.17
CA TRP A 102 -5.00 -11.51 1.19
C TRP A 102 -3.96 -10.46 1.63
N HIS A 103 -2.67 -10.79 1.50
CA HIS A 103 -1.54 -9.90 1.83
C HIS A 103 -1.18 -8.92 0.70
N TRP A 104 -1.88 -8.97 -0.44
CA TRP A 104 -1.73 -7.98 -1.52
C TRP A 104 -2.66 -6.79 -1.28
N PRO A 105 -2.23 -5.55 -1.63
CA PRO A 105 -3.12 -4.41 -1.63
C PRO A 105 -4.33 -4.65 -2.53
N LEU A 106 -5.50 -4.15 -2.16
CA LEU A 106 -6.74 -4.36 -2.91
C LEU A 106 -6.65 -3.83 -4.34
N GLY A 107 -5.96 -2.70 -4.55
CA GLY A 107 -5.71 -2.16 -5.87
C GLY A 107 -4.93 -3.13 -6.76
N LEU A 108 -3.92 -3.81 -6.19
CA LEU A 108 -3.14 -4.82 -6.92
C LEU A 108 -3.99 -6.06 -7.25
N ILE A 109 -4.81 -6.54 -6.31
CA ILE A 109 -5.71 -7.67 -6.55
C ILE A 109 -6.68 -7.33 -7.69
N TYR A 110 -7.28 -6.14 -7.64
CA TYR A 110 -8.19 -5.64 -8.67
C TYR A 110 -7.52 -5.53 -10.04
N ASP A 111 -6.39 -4.81 -10.12
CA ASP A 111 -5.69 -4.57 -11.39
C ASP A 111 -5.20 -5.90 -11.99
N ASN A 112 -4.67 -6.82 -11.17
CA ASN A 112 -4.27 -8.16 -11.62
C ASN A 112 -5.45 -8.96 -12.15
N HIS A 113 -6.62 -8.91 -11.50
CA HIS A 113 -7.83 -9.56 -11.98
C HIS A 113 -8.29 -8.96 -13.32
N THR A 114 -8.37 -7.63 -13.42
CA THR A 114 -8.78 -6.93 -14.65
C THR A 114 -7.85 -7.25 -15.82
N VAL A 115 -6.53 -7.21 -15.60
CA VAL A 115 -5.54 -7.56 -16.65
C VAL A 115 -5.69 -9.03 -17.04
N SER A 116 -5.78 -9.95 -16.07
CA SER A 116 -5.94 -11.38 -16.36
C SER A 116 -7.24 -11.68 -17.12
N ALA A 117 -8.35 -11.05 -16.74
CA ALA A 117 -9.63 -11.18 -17.42
C ALA A 117 -9.57 -10.65 -18.87
N SER A 118 -8.86 -9.55 -19.10
CA SER A 118 -8.69 -8.97 -20.45
C SER A 118 -7.93 -9.90 -21.41
N ILE A 119 -7.06 -10.77 -20.88
CA ILE A 119 -6.27 -11.72 -21.67
C ILE A 119 -7.06 -13.02 -21.94
N ARG A 120 -7.91 -13.44 -20.99
CA ARG A 120 -8.77 -14.63 -21.15
C ARG A 120 -9.96 -14.40 -22.08
N GLY A 121 -10.43 -13.16 -22.21
CA GLY A 121 -11.59 -12.83 -23.04
C GLY A 121 -11.29 -12.86 -24.54
N THR A 122 -12.15 -13.51 -25.32
CA THR A 122 -12.17 -13.38 -26.79
C THR A 122 -12.55 -11.94 -27.16
N SER A 123 -11.59 -11.16 -27.68
CA SER A 123 -11.75 -10.02 -28.58
C SER A 123 -13.16 -9.41 -28.69
N SER A 124 -13.67 -8.78 -27.63
CA SER A 124 -14.79 -7.86 -27.76
C SER A 124 -14.26 -6.46 -27.54
N ALA A 125 -14.10 -5.72 -28.64
CA ALA A 125 -13.45 -4.41 -28.75
C ALA A 125 -14.27 -3.25 -28.13
N LEU A 126 -15.15 -3.53 -27.17
CA LEU A 126 -15.90 -2.51 -26.44
C LEU A 126 -15.35 -2.42 -25.02
N PRO A 127 -15.08 -1.21 -24.49
CA PRO A 127 -14.74 -1.05 -23.09
C PRO A 127 -15.93 -1.54 -22.26
N GLN A 128 -15.82 -2.73 -21.68
CA GLN A 128 -16.78 -3.17 -20.69
C GLN A 128 -16.70 -2.17 -19.51
N PRO A 129 -17.85 -1.74 -18.95
CA PRO A 129 -17.82 -0.91 -17.75
C PRO A 129 -17.01 -1.62 -16.67
N LEU A 130 -16.20 -0.88 -15.89
CA LEU A 130 -15.43 -1.44 -14.78
C LEU A 130 -16.40 -2.18 -13.85
N ALA A 131 -16.46 -3.50 -13.97
CA ALA A 131 -17.28 -4.32 -13.10
C ALA A 131 -16.63 -4.36 -11.71
N PRO A 132 -17.45 -4.45 -10.64
CA PRO A 132 -16.94 -4.79 -9.32
C PRO A 132 -16.12 -6.08 -9.37
N LEU A 133 -15.01 -6.11 -8.63
CA LEU A 133 -14.30 -7.36 -8.41
C LEU A 133 -15.15 -8.25 -7.51
N ARG A 134 -15.54 -9.41 -8.04
CA ARG A 134 -16.32 -10.40 -7.33
C ARG A 134 -15.45 -11.29 -6.47
N ILE A 135 -15.78 -11.35 -5.19
CA ILE A 135 -15.06 -12.09 -4.17
C ILE A 135 -16.05 -12.97 -3.44
N ILE A 136 -15.71 -14.24 -3.27
CA ILE A 136 -16.46 -15.17 -2.43
C ILE A 136 -15.81 -15.15 -1.04
N LEU A 137 -16.59 -14.79 -0.03
CA LEU A 137 -16.24 -14.93 1.38
C LEU A 137 -16.71 -16.30 1.86
N HIS A 138 -15.74 -17.09 2.31
CA HIS A 138 -15.99 -18.30 3.07
C HIS A 138 -15.88 -17.97 4.56
N LEU A 139 -16.74 -18.58 5.35
CA LEU A 139 -16.91 -18.39 6.79
C LEU A 139 -16.35 -19.58 7.58
N ALA A 140 -15.99 -20.67 6.90
CA ALA A 140 -15.48 -21.89 7.52
C ALA A 140 -14.42 -22.59 6.66
N ALA A 141 -13.76 -23.58 7.27
CA ALA A 141 -12.86 -24.52 6.61
C ALA A 141 -11.79 -23.86 5.71
N PRO A 142 -10.96 -22.93 6.24
CA PRO A 142 -9.91 -22.31 5.45
C PRO A 142 -8.95 -23.36 4.89
N PRO A 143 -8.49 -23.24 3.63
CA PRO A 143 -7.55 -24.18 3.02
C PRO A 143 -6.14 -23.99 3.63
N THR A 144 -5.94 -24.44 4.87
CA THR A 144 -4.72 -24.24 5.68
C THR A 144 -3.46 -24.81 5.05
N GLU A 145 -3.58 -25.81 4.17
CA GLU A 145 -2.44 -26.34 3.40
C GLU A 145 -1.89 -25.31 2.38
N LYS A 146 -2.76 -24.44 1.86
CA LYS A 146 -2.41 -23.39 0.88
C LYS A 146 -2.26 -22.02 1.54
N LEU A 147 -3.04 -21.77 2.60
CA LEU A 147 -2.95 -20.59 3.46
C LEU A 147 -1.85 -20.80 4.50
N LEU A 148 -0.63 -20.38 4.17
CA LEU A 148 0.51 -20.43 5.10
C LEU A 148 0.23 -19.73 6.44
N LEU A 149 -0.64 -18.71 6.44
CA LEU A 149 -1.12 -17.97 7.61
C LEU A 149 -2.60 -17.62 7.41
N ALA A 150 -3.35 -17.55 8.52
CA ALA A 150 -4.72 -17.06 8.52
C ALA A 150 -4.78 -15.57 8.09
N PRO A 151 -5.81 -15.17 7.31
CA PRO A 151 -5.95 -13.80 6.81
C PRO A 151 -6.41 -12.85 7.93
N SER A 152 -5.48 -12.39 8.78
CA SER A 152 -5.76 -11.42 9.85
C SER A 152 -5.08 -10.07 9.63
N ALA A 153 -5.56 -9.04 10.34
CA ALA A 153 -4.93 -7.71 10.32
C ALA A 153 -3.48 -7.76 10.82
N GLU A 154 -3.19 -8.60 11.82
CA GLU A 154 -1.84 -8.80 12.36
C GLU A 154 -0.91 -9.48 11.35
N ALA A 155 -1.40 -10.52 10.65
CA ALA A 155 -0.64 -11.18 9.61
C ALA A 155 -0.35 -10.23 8.42
N CYS A 156 -1.35 -9.41 8.03
CA CYS A 156 -1.16 -8.35 7.05
C CYS A 156 -0.12 -7.32 7.50
N LYS A 157 -0.16 -6.88 8.76
CA LYS A 157 0.83 -5.96 9.32
C LYS A 157 2.25 -6.55 9.23
N GLN A 158 2.42 -7.82 9.56
CA GLN A 158 3.71 -8.50 9.44
C GLN A 158 4.21 -8.56 7.99
N ALA A 159 3.33 -8.91 7.05
CA ALA A 159 3.65 -8.94 5.62
C ALA A 159 4.02 -7.53 5.09
N PHE A 160 3.23 -6.51 5.44
CA PHE A 160 3.48 -5.11 5.12
C PHE A 160 4.86 -4.65 5.64
N MET A 161 5.17 -4.92 6.91
CA MET A 161 6.47 -4.56 7.48
C MET A 161 7.62 -5.32 6.82
N GLY A 162 7.41 -6.57 6.41
CA GLY A 162 8.35 -7.34 5.59
C GLY A 162 8.64 -6.65 4.26
N GLN A 163 7.60 -6.28 3.52
CA GLN A 163 7.71 -5.56 2.24
C GLN A 163 8.39 -4.20 2.38
N MET A 164 8.09 -3.47 3.46
CA MET A 164 8.72 -2.17 3.74
C MET A 164 10.23 -2.32 4.02
N LYS A 165 10.65 -3.37 4.75
CA LYS A 165 12.07 -3.68 4.98
C LYS A 165 12.77 -4.10 3.69
N GLU A 166 12.13 -4.93 2.89
CA GLU A 166 12.66 -5.36 1.59
C GLU A 166 12.86 -4.17 0.65
N ALA A 167 11.87 -3.26 0.57
CA ALA A 167 11.97 -2.04 -0.22
C ALA A 167 13.10 -1.12 0.29
N ASP A 168 13.32 -1.04 1.61
CA ASP A 168 14.45 -0.31 2.20
C ASP A 168 15.80 -0.94 1.80
N PHE A 169 15.88 -2.27 1.85
CA PHE A 169 17.06 -3.02 1.45
C PHE A 169 17.41 -2.83 -0.03
N LEU A 170 16.42 -2.83 -0.92
CA LEU A 170 16.63 -2.58 -2.34
C LEU A 170 17.15 -1.16 -2.59
N ARG A 171 16.56 -0.16 -1.94
CA ARG A 171 16.95 1.25 -2.10
C ARG A 171 18.35 1.54 -1.56
N TRP A 172 18.74 0.97 -0.42
CA TRP A 172 19.93 1.42 0.31
C TRP A 172 20.95 0.31 0.59
N GLY A 173 20.68 -0.93 0.17
CA GLY A 173 21.51 -2.11 0.47
C GLY A 173 21.43 -2.57 1.93
N ASN A 174 20.55 -1.98 2.75
CA ASN A 174 20.36 -2.31 4.15
C ASN A 174 18.96 -1.86 4.62
N THR A 175 18.53 -2.32 5.80
CA THR A 175 17.19 -2.04 6.35
C THR A 175 17.20 -1.01 7.49
N LYS A 176 18.28 -0.22 7.64
CA LYS A 176 18.49 0.63 8.82
C LYS A 176 17.49 1.76 8.95
N ARG A 177 16.94 2.28 7.84
CA ARG A 177 15.94 3.37 7.93
C ARG A 177 14.63 2.81 8.49
N MET A 178 14.19 1.66 8.01
CA MET A 178 12.99 0.99 8.51
C MET A 178 13.17 0.45 9.94
N THR A 179 14.28 -0.24 10.21
CA THR A 179 14.55 -0.84 11.53
C THR A 179 14.96 0.17 12.60
N GLY A 180 15.44 1.35 12.19
CA GLY A 180 15.74 2.47 13.07
C GLY A 180 14.51 3.25 13.55
N LEU A 181 13.34 3.06 12.93
CA LEU A 181 12.08 3.63 13.42
C LEU A 181 11.73 3.05 14.79
N ARG A 182 11.21 3.89 15.70
CA ARG A 182 10.67 3.42 16.98
C ARG A 182 9.46 2.54 16.75
N LYS A 183 9.16 1.63 17.70
CA LYS A 183 7.97 0.76 17.63
C LYS A 183 6.68 1.54 17.34
N ALA A 184 6.45 2.65 18.05
CA ALA A 184 5.28 3.50 17.83
C ALA A 184 5.22 4.14 16.42
N GLU A 185 6.37 4.36 15.78
CA GLU A 185 6.42 4.86 14.40
C GLU A 185 6.12 3.75 13.40
N GLN A 186 6.69 2.55 13.61
CA GLN A 186 6.36 1.36 12.81
C GLN A 186 4.88 1.00 12.93
N ASP A 187 4.32 1.06 14.14
CA ASP A 187 2.89 0.86 14.38
C ASP A 187 2.06 1.95 13.70
N GLY A 188 2.47 3.22 13.78
CA GLY A 188 1.80 4.34 13.12
C GLY A 188 1.77 4.25 11.59
N LEU A 189 2.77 3.63 10.95
CA LEU A 189 2.69 3.32 9.51
C LEU A 189 1.51 2.39 9.20
N TRP A 190 1.33 1.35 10.02
CA TRP A 190 0.25 0.39 9.81
C TRP A 190 -1.11 0.96 10.19
N GLU A 191 -1.22 1.64 11.34
CA GLU A 191 -2.49 2.26 11.75
C GLU A 191 -2.93 3.34 10.75
N GLY A 192 -2.00 4.09 10.16
CA GLY A 192 -2.32 5.02 9.07
C GLY A 192 -2.99 4.34 7.87
N ILE A 193 -2.57 3.13 7.48
CA ILE A 193 -3.24 2.36 6.42
C ILE A 193 -4.59 1.84 6.90
N LYS A 194 -4.63 1.23 8.09
CA LYS A 194 -5.82 0.61 8.66
C LYS A 194 -6.98 1.59 8.85
N GLU A 195 -6.68 2.77 9.38
CA GLU A 195 -7.65 3.84 9.61
C GLU A 195 -7.81 4.77 8.41
N HIS A 196 -7.17 4.44 7.27
CA HIS A 196 -7.14 5.24 6.05
C HIS A 196 -6.69 6.71 6.25
N ASN A 197 -5.82 6.95 7.24
CA ASN A 197 -5.31 8.27 7.60
C ASN A 197 -4.00 8.59 6.90
N PHE A 198 -4.11 9.34 5.79
CA PHE A 198 -2.97 9.79 4.98
C PHE A 198 -1.90 10.53 5.79
N ASP A 199 -2.32 11.46 6.65
CA ASP A 199 -1.39 12.36 7.34
C ASP A 199 -0.57 11.60 8.40
N GLU A 200 -1.21 10.66 9.10
CA GLU A 200 -0.52 9.78 10.03
C GLU A 200 0.49 8.87 9.33
N TYR A 201 0.10 8.26 8.20
CA TYR A 201 0.99 7.43 7.40
C TYR A 201 2.20 8.23 6.90
N TRP A 202 1.98 9.36 6.22
CA TRP A 202 3.06 10.13 5.60
C TRP A 202 3.94 10.88 6.60
N ARG A 203 3.45 11.18 7.81
CA ARG A 203 4.27 11.69 8.92
C ARG A 203 5.42 10.75 9.27
N VAL A 204 5.24 9.44 9.12
CA VAL A 204 6.29 8.45 9.36
C VAL A 204 6.96 8.02 8.05
N ALA A 205 6.18 7.72 7.00
CA ALA A 205 6.70 7.21 5.74
C ALA A 205 7.73 8.15 5.09
N SER A 206 7.54 9.47 5.23
CA SER A 206 8.49 10.49 4.76
C SER A 206 9.91 10.35 5.31
N LYS A 207 10.10 9.68 6.46
CA LYS A 207 11.43 9.46 7.07
C LYS A 207 12.21 8.32 6.41
N VAL A 208 11.52 7.43 5.72
CA VAL A 208 12.10 6.20 5.14
C VAL A 208 11.97 6.16 3.62
N THR A 209 11.08 6.94 3.03
CA THR A 209 10.97 7.12 1.58
C THR A 209 11.99 8.14 1.08
N PRO A 210 12.61 7.92 -0.10
CA PRO A 210 13.52 8.90 -0.69
C PRO A 210 12.84 10.26 -0.94
N THR A 211 13.65 11.31 -0.87
CA THR A 211 13.24 12.69 -1.11
C THR A 211 13.16 12.96 -2.63
N THR A 212 12.04 13.53 -3.08
CA THR A 212 11.82 13.88 -4.50
C THR A 212 12.08 15.35 -4.80
N THR A 213 12.64 16.10 -3.84
CA THR A 213 12.97 17.51 -4.02
C THR A 213 14.03 17.62 -5.13
N PRO A 214 13.79 18.40 -6.19
CA PRO A 214 14.81 18.61 -7.21
C PRO A 214 16.04 19.26 -6.58
N LEU A 215 17.24 18.80 -6.96
CA LEU A 215 18.48 19.54 -6.66
C LEU A 215 18.27 20.96 -7.18
N ARG A 216 18.18 21.96 -6.29
CA ARG A 216 18.33 23.34 -6.73
C ARG A 216 19.71 23.45 -7.35
N SER A 217 19.78 23.72 -8.65
CA SER A 217 20.97 24.33 -9.22
C SER A 217 21.20 25.61 -8.42
N GLN A 218 22.33 25.70 -7.71
CA GLN A 218 22.69 26.90 -6.98
C GLN A 218 22.82 28.02 -8.02
N SER A 219 21.80 28.87 -8.14
CA SER A 219 22.00 30.17 -8.76
C SER A 219 22.98 30.90 -7.83
N PRO A 220 24.12 31.41 -8.35
CA PRO A 220 25.04 32.16 -7.51
C PRO A 220 24.26 33.33 -6.88
N PRO A 221 24.50 33.66 -5.59
CA PRO A 221 23.83 34.78 -4.97
C PRO A 221 24.14 36.07 -5.77
N PRO A 222 23.20 37.02 -5.85
CA PRO A 222 23.46 38.30 -6.50
C PRO A 222 24.65 38.96 -5.78
N SER A 223 25.69 39.24 -6.56
CA SER A 223 26.93 39.87 -6.12
C SER A 223 26.68 41.30 -5.66
N VAL A 224 26.32 41.47 -4.39
CA VAL A 224 26.57 42.72 -3.69
C VAL A 224 28.05 42.80 -3.37
N ALA A 225 28.79 43.50 -4.23
CA ALA A 225 30.15 43.93 -3.94
C ALA A 225 30.13 44.76 -2.63
N MET A 226 30.95 44.39 -1.64
CA MET A 226 32.00 45.24 -1.05
C MET A 226 32.79 44.46 0.03
N HIS A 227 34.11 44.47 -0.14
CA HIS A 227 35.19 44.29 0.85
C HIS A 227 35.56 42.91 1.46
N THR A 228 36.60 42.34 0.85
CA THR A 228 37.83 41.74 1.44
C THR A 228 37.71 40.84 2.67
N ARG A 229 37.61 39.53 2.43
CA ARG A 229 38.21 38.47 3.27
C ARG A 229 38.73 37.35 2.35
N PRO A 230 39.94 36.79 2.56
CA PRO A 230 40.42 35.69 1.74
C PRO A 230 39.47 34.50 1.90
N PRO A 231 39.11 33.79 0.82
CA PRO A 231 38.27 32.60 0.92
C PRO A 231 39.06 31.52 1.64
N SER A 232 38.55 31.09 2.80
CA SER A 232 39.00 29.84 3.44
C SER A 232 38.69 28.71 2.46
N ALA A 233 39.70 27.92 2.13
CA ALA A 233 39.57 26.74 1.29
C ALA A 233 38.89 25.60 2.08
N ASP A 234 37.61 25.77 2.40
CA ASP A 234 36.73 24.66 2.71
C ASP A 234 35.91 24.37 1.45
N PRO A 235 36.00 23.16 0.87
CA PRO A 235 35.02 22.76 -0.12
C PRO A 235 33.70 22.56 0.62
N GLN A 236 32.91 23.63 0.74
CA GLN A 236 31.44 23.52 0.85
C GLN A 236 30.90 23.06 -0.51
N GLY A 237 31.40 21.92 -0.99
CA GLY A 237 30.73 21.13 -2.00
C GLY A 237 29.38 20.78 -1.41
N ALA A 238 28.32 21.02 -2.18
CA ALA A 238 26.97 20.59 -1.84
C ALA A 238 27.06 19.15 -1.30
N THR A 239 26.71 18.95 -0.03
CA THR A 239 26.60 17.61 0.52
C THR A 239 25.71 16.82 -0.44
N PRO A 240 26.18 15.72 -1.05
CA PRO A 240 25.35 14.94 -1.94
C PRO A 240 24.06 14.60 -1.20
N ASP A 241 22.90 14.81 -1.84
CA ASP A 241 21.61 14.50 -1.25
C ASP A 241 21.49 12.97 -1.10
N ARG A 242 22.11 12.41 -0.05
CA ARG A 242 22.19 10.96 0.17
C ARG A 242 20.81 10.32 0.33
N ASP A 243 19.78 11.14 0.51
CA ASP A 243 18.40 10.72 0.72
C ASP A 243 17.53 10.96 -0.54
N GLY A 244 18.12 11.51 -1.61
CA GLY A 244 17.43 11.82 -2.86
C GLY A 244 17.00 10.56 -3.63
N ALA A 245 15.84 10.64 -4.28
CA ALA A 245 15.25 9.55 -5.05
C ALA A 245 16.14 9.02 -6.17
N MET A 246 17.01 9.86 -6.74
CA MET A 246 17.97 9.47 -7.79
C MET A 246 19.25 8.83 -7.26
N ASN A 247 19.46 8.84 -5.94
CA ASN A 247 20.64 8.29 -5.29
C ASN A 247 20.38 6.92 -4.64
N VAL A 248 19.20 6.33 -4.88
CA VAL A 248 18.91 4.96 -4.44
C VAL A 248 19.70 3.97 -5.30
N ARG A 249 20.10 2.84 -4.70
CA ARG A 249 20.76 1.73 -5.40
C ARG A 249 19.83 1.06 -6.42
N SER A 250 18.57 0.85 -6.04
CA SER A 250 17.56 0.20 -6.86
C SER A 250 16.17 0.75 -6.53
N VAL A 251 15.32 0.84 -7.55
CA VAL A 251 13.90 1.14 -7.39
C VAL A 251 13.17 -0.17 -7.01
N PRO A 252 12.43 -0.22 -5.89
CA PRO A 252 11.66 -1.41 -5.53
C PRO A 252 10.45 -1.57 -6.45
N VAL A 253 10.51 -2.51 -7.38
CA VAL A 253 9.44 -2.78 -8.35
C VAL A 253 9.17 -4.29 -8.42
N ARG A 254 7.90 -4.66 -8.55
CA ARG A 254 7.45 -6.01 -8.86
C ARG A 254 6.55 -5.99 -10.08
N ILE A 255 6.77 -6.94 -10.99
CA ILE A 255 5.91 -7.13 -12.16
C ILE A 255 5.14 -8.42 -11.96
N TYR A 256 3.81 -8.29 -11.96
CA TYR A 256 2.88 -9.39 -11.80
C TYR A 256 2.37 -9.83 -13.16
N LEU A 257 2.62 -11.09 -13.50
CA LEU A 257 2.15 -11.70 -14.74
C LEU A 257 0.92 -12.57 -14.46
N PRO A 258 -0.12 -12.57 -15.33
CA PRO A 258 -1.35 -13.34 -15.15
C PRO A 258 -1.14 -14.82 -14.82
N ASP A 259 -0.25 -15.48 -15.56
CA ASP A 259 0.05 -16.91 -15.44
C ASP A 259 1.55 -17.17 -15.21
N GLY A 260 2.29 -16.17 -14.75
CA GLY A 260 3.75 -16.21 -14.63
C GLY A 260 4.27 -15.95 -13.21
N PRO A 261 5.56 -16.18 -12.97
CA PRO A 261 6.17 -15.79 -11.70
C PRO A 261 6.13 -14.26 -11.53
N VAL A 262 6.18 -13.82 -10.27
CA VAL A 262 6.41 -12.40 -9.97
C VAL A 262 7.86 -12.08 -10.30
N LEU A 263 8.08 -11.11 -11.19
CA LEU A 263 9.43 -10.67 -11.56
C LEU A 263 9.87 -9.52 -10.66
N GLN A 264 11.11 -9.59 -10.18
CA GLN A 264 11.72 -8.58 -9.34
C GLN A 264 13.24 -8.63 -9.47
N ASP A 265 13.80 -7.62 -10.15
CA ASP A 265 15.24 -7.49 -10.36
C ASP A 265 15.78 -6.17 -9.79
N LEU A 266 17.10 -6.05 -9.71
CA LEU A 266 17.76 -4.81 -9.32
C LEU A 266 17.76 -3.84 -10.51
N VAL A 267 17.03 -2.74 -10.38
CA VAL A 267 16.90 -1.71 -11.41
C VAL A 267 17.35 -0.38 -10.82
N PRO A 268 18.52 0.16 -11.23
CA PRO A 268 18.98 1.47 -10.76
C PRO A 268 18.03 2.58 -11.25
N PRO A 269 17.94 3.72 -10.54
CA PRO A 269 17.08 4.83 -10.93
C PRO A 269 17.57 5.59 -12.18
N LEU A 270 18.80 5.33 -12.63
CA LEU A 270 19.45 5.96 -13.79
C LEU A 270 20.10 4.88 -14.65
N LEU A 271 20.03 5.05 -15.96
CA LEU A 271 20.78 4.23 -16.93
C LEU A 271 22.28 4.59 -16.89
N GLU A 272 23.13 3.70 -17.39
CA GLU A 272 24.60 3.87 -17.36
C GLU A 272 25.10 5.11 -18.13
N ASP A 273 24.29 5.65 -19.03
CA ASP A 273 24.54 6.88 -19.81
C ASP A 273 24.04 8.16 -19.11
N GLY A 274 23.42 8.04 -17.92
CA GLY A 274 22.88 9.16 -17.16
C GLY A 274 21.60 9.76 -17.75
N VAL A 275 20.97 9.09 -18.71
CA VAL A 275 19.67 9.48 -19.29
C VAL A 275 18.53 8.71 -18.60
N PHE A 276 17.35 9.32 -18.58
CA PHE A 276 16.11 8.77 -18.00
C PHE A 276 15.51 7.65 -18.84
#